data_AF-A0A4S2MK13-F1
#
_entry.id   AF-A0A4S2MK13-F1
#
_cell.length_a   1.000
_cell.length_b   1.000
_cell.length_c   1.000
_cell.angle_alpha   90.00
_cell.angle_beta   90.00
_cell.angle_gamma   90.00
#
_symmetry.space_group_name_H-M   'P 1'
#
loop_
_entity.id
_entity.type
_entity.pdbx_description
1 polymer ?
#
loop_
_entity_poly.entity_id
_entity_poly.type
_entity_poly.pdbx_seq_one_letter_code
_entity_poly.pdbx_strand_id
1 'polypeptide(L)'
;MLCPLQTLLRYFPLYPPKNRIFQLALKHISFPLCILVRGMFVPTLFAVSLLLSKNLYLANTVALELEHSFDSGRSFQPFKQLTLRPITGILTISGASPQSNRNLGRDSLLMLPQLGDLYVVRINVTAADSLESSVLMCQLLTSQMKLNLILSVNDQGHPVAVHVSTPRYDCLSEGALSSSLAAGPSEISVNLDVQKPTNGSKPETFKYLQRLEKQREEMARAQKEDNRSFFAKYWTYIVPAVIIFIIFSSIQDAQSSGGRQ
;
A
#
# COMPACT_ATOMS: atom_id res chain seq x y z
N MET A 1 -14.13 -30.79 -34.29
CA MET A 1 -14.41 -31.00 -32.86
C MET A 1 -15.85 -31.45 -32.70
N LEU A 2 -16.05 -32.74 -32.40
CA LEU A 2 -17.36 -33.36 -32.25
C LEU A 2 -18.04 -32.93 -30.94
N CYS A 3 -19.37 -32.80 -30.98
CA CYS A 3 -20.23 -32.58 -29.83
C CYS A 3 -20.09 -33.76 -28.83
N PRO A 4 -20.00 -33.53 -27.50
CA PRO A 4 -19.78 -34.58 -26.51
C PRO A 4 -21.01 -35.46 -26.25
N LEU A 5 -22.04 -35.39 -27.09
CA LEU A 5 -23.25 -36.23 -26.98
C LEU A 5 -23.21 -37.50 -27.84
N GLN A 6 -22.14 -37.71 -28.62
CA GLN A 6 -21.98 -38.92 -29.43
C GLN A 6 -21.19 -40.02 -28.72
N THR A 7 -20.63 -39.74 -27.53
CA THR A 7 -19.87 -40.70 -26.72
C THR A 7 -20.76 -41.50 -25.74
N LEU A 8 -21.97 -41.02 -25.44
CA LEU A 8 -22.90 -41.70 -24.51
C LEU A 8 -23.80 -42.76 -25.16
N LEU A 9 -23.75 -42.93 -26.48
CA LEU A 9 -24.50 -43.97 -27.21
C LEU A 9 -23.67 -45.22 -27.57
N ARG A 10 -22.44 -45.35 -27.04
CA ARG A 10 -21.61 -46.56 -27.20
C ARG A 10 -21.61 -47.51 -26.00
N TYR A 11 -22.29 -47.18 -24.90
CA TYR A 11 -22.23 -47.95 -23.65
C TYR A 11 -23.51 -48.70 -23.24
N PHE A 12 -24.54 -48.74 -24.09
CA PHE A 12 -25.72 -49.59 -23.86
C PHE A 12 -25.93 -50.53 -25.05
N PRO A 13 -25.51 -51.81 -24.96
CA PRO A 13 -26.07 -52.86 -25.79
C PRO A 13 -27.34 -53.35 -25.10
N LEU A 14 -28.49 -53.28 -25.79
CA LEU A 14 -29.46 -54.38 -25.93
C LEU A 14 -30.81 -53.85 -26.41
N TYR A 15 -31.31 -54.57 -27.41
CA TYR A 15 -32.69 -54.63 -27.90
C TYR A 15 -33.14 -53.58 -28.94
N PRO A 16 -33.51 -54.03 -30.16
CA PRO A 16 -34.14 -53.18 -31.16
C PRO A 16 -35.66 -53.12 -30.92
N PRO A 17 -36.31 -52.03 -31.35
CA PRO A 17 -37.59 -52.22 -32.01
C PRO A 17 -37.58 -51.62 -33.42
N LYS A 18 -38.14 -52.42 -34.33
CA LYS A 18 -38.52 -52.10 -35.69
C LYS A 18 -39.52 -50.94 -35.69
N ASN A 19 -39.10 -49.71 -35.93
CA ASN A 19 -39.97 -48.74 -36.63
C ASN A 19 -39.21 -47.49 -37.10
N ARG A 20 -39.21 -47.26 -38.42
CA ARG A 20 -38.57 -46.12 -39.10
C ARG A 20 -39.20 -44.76 -38.76
N ILE A 21 -40.36 -44.75 -38.10
CA ILE A 21 -41.12 -43.53 -37.78
C ILE A 21 -40.59 -42.83 -36.51
N PHE A 22 -40.05 -43.58 -35.53
CA PHE A 22 -39.52 -43.00 -34.29
C PHE A 22 -38.20 -42.23 -34.47
N GLN A 23 -37.43 -42.54 -35.52
CA GLN A 23 -36.16 -41.87 -35.84
C GLN A 23 -36.34 -40.45 -36.43
N LEU A 24 -37.48 -40.17 -37.08
CA LEU A 24 -37.75 -38.86 -37.69
C LEU A 24 -38.27 -37.84 -36.66
N ALA A 25 -39.05 -38.29 -35.66
CA ALA A 25 -39.59 -37.42 -34.62
C ALA A 25 -38.50 -36.87 -33.65
N LEU A 26 -37.50 -37.68 -33.30
CA LEU A 26 -36.39 -37.22 -32.45
C LEU A 26 -35.47 -36.20 -33.15
N LYS A 27 -35.38 -36.24 -34.48
CA LYS A 27 -34.49 -35.35 -35.24
C LYS A 27 -35.04 -33.92 -35.36
N HIS A 28 -36.36 -33.75 -35.35
CA HIS A 28 -37.01 -32.44 -35.48
C HIS A 28 -37.12 -31.66 -34.15
N ILE A 29 -37.06 -32.35 -33.01
CA ILE A 29 -37.12 -31.73 -31.67
C ILE A 29 -35.73 -31.34 -31.15
N SER A 30 -34.67 -32.01 -31.63
CA SER A 30 -33.30 -31.78 -31.15
C SER A 30 -32.66 -30.48 -31.67
N PHE A 31 -33.07 -29.99 -32.85
CA PHE A 31 -32.51 -28.79 -33.46
C PHE A 31 -32.91 -27.46 -32.79
N PRO A 32 -34.20 -27.21 -32.44
CA PRO A 32 -34.57 -25.95 -31.79
C PRO A 32 -34.16 -25.89 -30.30
N LEU A 33 -34.03 -27.04 -29.62
CA LEU A 33 -33.65 -27.09 -28.20
C LEU A 33 -32.16 -26.77 -27.98
N CYS A 34 -31.27 -27.17 -28.90
CA CYS A 34 -29.83 -26.87 -28.80
C CYS A 34 -29.49 -25.38 -28.94
N ILE A 35 -30.30 -24.62 -29.69
CA ILE A 35 -30.07 -23.18 -29.90
C ILE A 35 -30.53 -22.37 -28.69
N LEU A 36 -31.65 -22.75 -28.07
CA LEU A 36 -32.16 -22.13 -26.85
C LEU A 36 -31.26 -22.39 -25.63
N VAL A 37 -30.70 -23.60 -25.50
CA VAL A 37 -29.75 -23.90 -24.43
C VAL A 37 -28.44 -23.14 -24.64
N ARG A 38 -27.91 -23.01 -25.87
CA ARG A 38 -26.70 -22.20 -26.13
C ARG A 38 -26.88 -20.70 -25.87
N GLY A 39 -28.04 -20.13 -26.17
CA GLY A 39 -28.31 -18.70 -26.02
C GLY A 39 -28.44 -18.23 -24.56
N MET A 40 -28.91 -19.09 -23.67
CA MET A 40 -29.08 -18.75 -22.24
C MET A 40 -27.91 -19.21 -21.36
N PHE A 41 -27.20 -20.29 -21.74
CA PHE A 41 -26.11 -20.82 -20.90
C PHE A 41 -24.83 -19.98 -20.98
N VAL A 42 -24.55 -19.32 -22.11
CA VAL A 42 -23.33 -18.50 -22.27
C VAL A 42 -23.36 -17.19 -21.45
N PRO A 43 -24.44 -16.36 -21.49
CA PRO A 43 -24.49 -15.17 -20.65
C PRO A 43 -24.66 -15.52 -19.16
N THR A 44 -25.30 -16.64 -18.82
CA THR A 44 -25.40 -17.09 -17.42
C THR A 44 -24.09 -17.68 -16.91
N LEU A 45 -23.32 -18.44 -17.68
CA LEU A 45 -21.97 -18.86 -17.28
C LEU A 45 -21.01 -17.68 -17.16
N PHE A 46 -21.10 -16.68 -18.05
CA PHE A 46 -20.26 -15.48 -17.97
C PHE A 46 -20.66 -14.58 -16.78
N ALA A 47 -21.96 -14.47 -16.49
CA ALA A 47 -22.45 -13.81 -15.28
C ALA A 47 -22.07 -14.57 -14.01
N VAL A 48 -22.12 -15.91 -14.02
CA VAL A 48 -21.69 -16.78 -12.91
C VAL A 48 -20.16 -16.72 -12.75
N SER A 49 -19.37 -16.63 -13.81
CA SER A 49 -17.91 -16.42 -13.71
C SER A 49 -17.57 -15.00 -13.24
N LEU A 50 -18.35 -13.99 -13.64
CA LEU A 50 -18.22 -12.61 -13.14
C LEU A 50 -18.69 -12.48 -11.67
N LEU A 51 -19.68 -13.26 -11.25
CA LEU A 51 -20.13 -13.33 -9.85
C LEU A 51 -19.21 -14.19 -8.97
N LEU A 52 -18.58 -15.24 -9.53
CA LEU A 52 -17.53 -16.00 -8.82
C LEU A 52 -16.22 -15.21 -8.69
N SER A 53 -15.85 -14.41 -9.70
CA SER A 53 -14.66 -13.55 -9.62
C SER A 53 -14.87 -12.33 -8.71
N LYS A 54 -16.12 -11.86 -8.54
CA LYS A 54 -16.44 -10.80 -7.56
C LYS A 54 -16.58 -11.31 -6.12
N ASN A 55 -16.91 -12.58 -5.90
CA ASN A 55 -17.04 -13.16 -4.56
C ASN A 55 -15.73 -13.76 -3.99
N LEU A 56 -14.65 -13.82 -4.78
CA LEU A 56 -13.31 -14.19 -4.28
C LEU A 56 -12.49 -13.00 -3.76
N TYR A 57 -13.05 -11.79 -3.75
CA TYR A 57 -12.52 -10.64 -2.99
C TYR A 57 -12.94 -10.68 -1.50
N LEU A 58 -13.19 -11.87 -0.95
CA LEU A 58 -13.28 -12.02 0.51
C LEU A 58 -11.87 -11.92 1.08
N ALA A 59 -11.62 -10.81 1.77
CA ALA A 59 -10.49 -10.54 2.67
C ALA A 59 -9.59 -11.76 2.92
N ASN A 60 -8.50 -11.88 2.16
CA ASN A 60 -7.48 -12.90 2.39
C ASN A 60 -6.80 -12.61 3.74
N THR A 61 -7.35 -13.12 4.84
CA THR A 61 -6.78 -12.98 6.18
C THR A 61 -5.69 -14.01 6.37
N VAL A 62 -4.49 -13.58 6.75
CA VAL A 62 -3.38 -14.47 7.08
C VAL A 62 -3.42 -14.75 8.58
N ALA A 63 -3.54 -16.02 8.95
CA ALA A 63 -3.41 -16.45 10.34
C ALA A 63 -1.94 -16.68 10.67
N LEU A 64 -1.45 -16.03 11.72
CA LEU A 64 -0.09 -16.14 12.24
C LEU A 64 -0.16 -16.66 13.67
N GLU A 65 0.74 -17.54 14.04
CA GLU A 65 0.85 -18.04 15.41
C GLU A 65 1.96 -17.26 16.13
N LEU A 66 1.60 -16.67 17.28
CA LEU A 66 2.53 -15.96 18.15
C LEU A 66 2.97 -16.90 19.28
N GLU A 67 4.26 -17.13 19.35
CA GLU A 67 4.94 -17.87 20.41
C GLU A 67 5.74 -16.90 21.29
N HIS A 68 5.99 -17.29 22.53
CA HIS A 68 6.91 -16.57 23.40
C HIS A 68 7.84 -17.50 24.17
N SER A 69 8.87 -16.92 24.78
CA SER A 69 9.83 -17.56 25.65
C SER A 69 10.25 -16.59 26.76
N PHE A 70 10.37 -17.09 27.99
CA PHE A 70 10.93 -16.33 29.13
C PHE A 70 12.41 -16.62 29.37
N ASP A 71 12.96 -17.65 28.71
CA ASP A 71 14.30 -18.20 28.92
C ASP A 71 15.25 -17.83 27.79
N SER A 72 15.15 -16.59 27.30
CA SER A 72 16.00 -16.05 26.23
C SER A 72 15.93 -16.87 24.93
N GLY A 73 14.78 -17.46 24.60
CA GLY A 73 14.52 -18.18 23.36
C GLY A 73 14.89 -19.67 23.38
N ARG A 74 15.02 -20.31 24.55
CA ARG A 74 15.32 -21.76 24.61
C ARG A 74 14.07 -22.62 24.53
N SER A 75 12.96 -22.18 25.12
CA SER A 75 11.68 -22.87 25.07
C SER A 75 10.56 -21.93 24.61
N PHE A 76 10.01 -22.22 23.43
CA PHE A 76 8.89 -21.48 22.87
C PHE A 76 7.57 -22.14 23.26
N GLN A 77 6.64 -21.31 23.71
CA GLN A 77 5.28 -21.72 24.05
C GLN A 77 4.29 -20.93 23.19
N PRO A 78 3.22 -21.57 22.70
CA PRO A 78 2.19 -20.87 21.96
C PRO A 78 1.48 -19.88 22.88
N PHE A 79 1.26 -18.66 22.41
CA PHE A 79 0.71 -17.57 23.21
C PHE A 79 -0.63 -17.08 22.72
N LYS A 80 -0.74 -16.60 21.47
CA LYS A 80 -1.98 -16.12 20.86
C LYS A 80 -1.97 -16.34 19.36
N GLN A 81 -3.14 -16.43 18.74
CA GLN A 81 -3.25 -16.45 17.30
C GLN A 81 -3.58 -15.04 16.78
N LEU A 82 -2.80 -14.59 15.81
CA LEU A 82 -2.93 -13.29 15.16
C LEU A 82 -3.59 -13.46 13.80
N THR A 83 -4.51 -12.56 13.46
CA THR A 83 -5.12 -12.52 12.13
C THR A 83 -4.78 -11.19 11.47
N LEU A 84 -3.98 -11.26 10.42
CA LEU A 84 -3.57 -10.11 9.63
C LEU A 84 -4.49 -9.96 8.43
N ARG A 85 -5.00 -8.74 8.22
CA ARG A 85 -5.67 -8.34 6.98
C ARG A 85 -4.69 -7.53 6.11
N PRO A 86 -4.08 -8.12 5.06
CA PRO A 86 -3.05 -7.49 4.24
C PRO A 86 -3.49 -6.17 3.58
N ILE A 87 -4.75 -6.12 3.15
CA ILE A 87 -5.31 -4.98 2.39
C ILE A 87 -5.51 -3.77 3.29
N THR A 88 -6.11 -3.97 4.47
CA THR A 88 -6.39 -2.88 5.41
C THR A 88 -5.22 -2.57 6.34
N GLY A 89 -4.23 -3.46 6.43
CA GLY A 89 -3.15 -3.35 7.40
C GLY A 89 -3.65 -3.45 8.85
N ILE A 90 -4.76 -4.14 9.08
CA ILE A 90 -5.32 -4.30 10.43
C ILE A 90 -4.86 -5.66 10.95
N LEU A 91 -4.23 -5.65 12.12
CA LEU A 91 -3.99 -6.85 12.92
C LEU A 91 -5.10 -6.99 13.96
N THR A 92 -5.71 -8.17 14.00
CA THR A 92 -6.62 -8.56 15.08
C THR A 92 -6.04 -9.72 15.86
N ILE A 93 -6.11 -9.65 17.18
CA ILE A 93 -5.87 -10.81 18.04
C ILE A 93 -7.17 -11.61 18.06
N SER A 94 -7.09 -12.88 17.70
CA SER A 94 -8.21 -13.81 17.82
C SER A 94 -7.73 -15.03 18.58
N GLY A 95 -8.25 -15.24 19.78
CA GLY A 95 -7.89 -16.39 20.61
C GLY A 95 -7.79 -16.01 22.07
N ALA A 96 -8.31 -16.88 22.94
CA ALA A 96 -7.91 -16.87 24.34
C ALA A 96 -6.42 -17.21 24.39
N SER A 97 -5.65 -16.56 25.27
CA SER A 97 -4.29 -17.04 25.50
C SER A 97 -4.39 -18.49 25.99
N PRO A 98 -3.84 -19.51 25.30
CA PRO A 98 -3.34 -20.67 26.01
C PRO A 98 -2.46 -20.10 27.11
N GLN A 99 -2.90 -20.30 28.36
CA GLN A 99 -2.22 -19.77 29.52
C GLN A 99 -0.75 -20.18 29.41
N SER A 100 0.10 -19.18 29.13
CA SER A 100 1.55 -19.22 29.35
C SER A 100 1.78 -20.06 30.59
N ASN A 101 2.35 -21.25 30.41
CA ASN A 101 2.49 -22.32 31.40
C ASN A 101 2.25 -21.83 32.84
N ARG A 102 1.20 -22.32 33.51
CA ARG A 102 0.89 -22.12 34.95
C ARG A 102 2.04 -22.55 35.90
N ASN A 103 3.21 -22.85 35.36
CA ASN A 103 4.29 -23.61 35.97
C ASN A 103 5.48 -22.71 36.33
N LEU A 104 5.59 -21.50 35.75
CA LEU A 104 6.56 -20.52 36.22
C LEU A 104 6.00 -19.84 37.48
N GLY A 105 6.45 -20.33 38.63
CA GLY A 105 6.14 -19.73 39.93
C GLY A 105 6.62 -18.28 40.01
N ARG A 106 5.96 -17.46 40.83
CA ARG A 106 6.33 -16.04 41.03
C ARG A 106 7.80 -15.85 41.34
N ASP A 107 8.37 -16.72 42.17
CA ASP A 107 9.76 -16.64 42.60
C ASP A 107 10.74 -16.87 41.44
N SER A 108 10.39 -17.77 40.51
CA SER A 108 11.19 -17.98 39.30
C SER A 108 11.15 -16.78 38.37
N LEU A 109 9.99 -16.14 38.21
CA LEU A 109 9.84 -14.92 37.40
C LEU A 109 10.61 -13.73 37.99
N LEU A 110 10.74 -13.65 39.31
CA LEU A 110 11.53 -12.61 39.98
C LEU A 110 13.05 -12.82 39.84
N MET A 111 13.49 -14.07 39.59
CA MET A 111 14.91 -14.40 39.42
C MET A 111 15.43 -14.08 38.00
N LEU A 112 14.62 -14.29 36.95
CA LEU A 112 15.01 -14.08 35.54
C LEU A 112 15.59 -12.68 35.25
N PRO A 113 15.01 -11.57 35.75
CA PRO A 113 15.58 -10.23 35.53
C PRO A 113 16.96 -10.03 36.15
N GLN A 114 17.25 -10.70 37.27
CA GLN A 114 18.56 -10.61 37.94
C GLN A 114 19.65 -11.29 37.12
N LEU A 115 19.28 -12.32 36.37
CA LEU A 115 20.17 -13.01 35.42
C LEU A 115 20.37 -12.22 34.12
N GLY A 116 19.59 -11.15 33.89
CA GLY A 116 19.60 -10.40 32.64
C GLY A 116 18.91 -11.12 31.49
N ASP A 117 17.99 -12.05 31.80
CA ASP A 117 17.29 -12.81 30.78
C ASP A 117 16.35 -11.94 29.92
N LEU A 118 16.15 -12.40 28.69
CA LEU A 118 15.32 -11.75 27.69
C LEU A 118 14.00 -12.50 27.55
N TYR A 119 12.92 -11.72 27.50
CA TYR A 119 11.64 -12.19 26.99
C TYR A 119 11.66 -12.11 25.46
N VAL A 120 11.50 -13.25 24.80
CA VAL A 120 11.57 -13.38 23.34
C VAL A 120 10.19 -13.72 22.80
N VAL A 121 9.78 -13.02 21.74
CA VAL A 121 8.58 -13.34 20.96
C VAL A 121 8.99 -13.86 19.60
N ARG A 122 8.27 -14.85 19.11
CA ARG A 122 8.47 -15.47 17.80
C ARG A 122 7.14 -15.54 17.05
N ILE A 123 7.18 -15.22 15.76
CA ILE A 123 6.04 -15.39 14.86
C ILE A 123 6.48 -16.28 13.70
N ASN A 124 5.80 -17.40 13.54
CA ASN A 124 6.05 -18.32 12.43
C ASN A 124 5.28 -17.82 11.20
N VAL A 125 6.00 -17.39 10.16
CA VAL A 125 5.42 -16.85 8.92
C VAL A 125 5.23 -17.97 7.91
N THR A 126 6.24 -18.82 7.76
CA THR A 126 6.20 -20.04 6.96
C THR A 126 6.75 -21.20 7.79
N ALA A 127 6.73 -22.42 7.24
CA ALA A 127 7.32 -23.58 7.92
C ALA A 127 8.84 -23.47 8.13
N ALA A 128 9.52 -22.56 7.41
CA ALA A 128 10.97 -22.37 7.48
C ALA A 128 11.37 -20.99 8.04
N ASP A 129 10.53 -19.98 7.89
CA ASP A 129 10.84 -18.60 8.29
C ASP A 129 10.05 -18.18 9.54
N SER A 130 10.79 -17.79 10.56
CA SER A 130 10.26 -17.23 11.80
C SER A 130 10.86 -15.84 12.07
N LEU A 131 10.01 -14.91 12.48
CA LEU A 131 10.41 -13.56 12.88
C LEU A 131 10.51 -13.51 14.41
N GLU A 132 11.61 -12.97 14.93
CA GLU A 132 11.87 -12.91 16.36
C GLU A 132 12.20 -11.49 16.83
N SER A 133 11.79 -11.16 18.04
CA SER A 133 12.19 -9.92 18.72
C SER A 133 12.26 -10.17 20.22
N SER A 134 13.13 -9.44 20.92
CA SER A 134 13.38 -9.63 22.34
C SER A 134 13.31 -8.33 23.13
N VAL A 135 12.95 -8.42 24.41
CA VAL A 135 12.99 -7.33 25.40
C VAL A 135 13.54 -7.84 26.72
N LEU A 136 14.10 -6.96 27.55
CA LEU A 136 14.59 -7.34 28.87
C LEU A 136 13.43 -7.77 29.78
N MET A 137 13.63 -8.86 30.54
CA MET A 137 12.60 -9.34 31.47
C MET A 137 12.23 -8.28 32.52
N CYS A 138 13.21 -7.52 33.04
CA CYS A 138 12.94 -6.45 34.01
C CYS A 138 11.98 -5.38 33.49
N GLN A 139 12.03 -5.08 32.19
CA GLN A 139 11.16 -4.08 31.57
C GLN A 139 9.73 -4.59 31.45
N LEU A 140 9.55 -5.88 31.15
CA LEU A 140 8.24 -6.52 31.09
C LEU A 140 7.57 -6.60 32.47
N LEU A 141 8.34 -6.91 33.51
CA LEU A 141 7.81 -6.93 34.88
C LEU A 141 7.46 -5.52 35.35
N THR A 142 8.32 -4.54 35.08
CA THR A 142 8.07 -3.13 35.42
C THR A 142 6.85 -2.57 34.68
N SER A 143 6.56 -3.05 33.48
CA SER A 143 5.36 -2.69 32.72
C SER A 143 4.09 -3.44 33.15
N GLN A 144 4.14 -4.25 34.22
CA GLN A 144 3.04 -5.08 34.72
C GLN A 144 2.58 -6.11 33.68
N MET A 145 3.52 -6.76 32.97
CA MET A 145 3.24 -7.72 31.89
C MET A 145 2.54 -7.10 30.67
N LYS A 146 2.76 -5.80 30.41
CA LYS A 146 2.24 -5.11 29.22
C LYS A 146 3.32 -4.93 28.17
N LEU A 147 3.01 -5.27 26.93
CA LEU A 147 3.92 -5.09 25.79
C LEU A 147 3.18 -4.53 24.58
N ASN A 148 3.93 -3.80 23.75
CA ASN A 148 3.51 -3.31 22.46
C ASN A 148 4.28 -4.10 21.40
N LEU A 149 3.56 -4.74 20.49
CA LEU A 149 4.13 -5.51 19.39
C LEU A 149 3.75 -4.85 18.08
N ILE A 150 4.77 -4.46 17.31
CA ILE A 150 4.63 -3.81 16.02
C ILE A 150 5.06 -4.81 14.95
N LEU A 151 4.14 -5.17 14.07
CA LEU A 151 4.44 -6.01 12.91
C LEU A 151 4.64 -5.14 11.69
N SER A 152 5.84 -5.18 11.12
CA SER A 152 6.14 -4.52 9.86
C SER A 152 5.78 -5.44 8.71
N VAL A 153 4.97 -4.95 7.79
CA VAL A 153 4.52 -5.68 6.59
C VAL A 153 5.04 -5.00 5.33
N ASN A 154 5.23 -5.72 4.23
CA ASN A 154 5.57 -5.12 2.95
C ASN A 154 4.34 -4.47 2.25
N ASP A 155 4.54 -3.93 1.06
CA ASP A 155 3.50 -3.36 0.21
C ASP A 155 2.41 -4.39 -0.16
N GLN A 156 2.82 -5.65 -0.36
CA GLN A 156 1.96 -6.82 -0.62
C GLN A 156 1.24 -7.34 0.64
N GLY A 157 1.61 -6.84 1.83
CA GLY A 157 1.05 -7.23 3.12
C GLY A 157 1.57 -8.55 3.72
N HIS A 158 2.70 -9.06 3.24
CA HIS A 158 3.48 -10.10 3.91
C HIS A 158 4.27 -9.52 5.08
N PRO A 159 4.36 -10.21 6.23
CA PRO A 159 5.17 -9.77 7.37
C PRO A 159 6.67 -9.87 7.04
N VAL A 160 7.42 -8.84 7.41
CA VAL A 160 8.87 -8.74 7.15
C VAL A 160 9.67 -8.62 8.44
N ALA A 161 9.15 -7.93 9.45
CA ALA A 161 9.83 -7.78 10.74
C ALA A 161 8.81 -7.69 11.87
N VAL A 162 9.23 -8.12 13.06
CA VAL A 162 8.49 -7.94 14.31
C VAL A 162 9.35 -7.12 15.26
N HIS A 163 8.72 -6.20 15.97
CA HIS A 163 9.38 -5.38 16.98
C HIS A 163 8.55 -5.43 18.26
N VAL A 164 9.21 -5.73 19.38
CA VAL A 164 8.59 -5.76 20.70
C VAL A 164 9.16 -4.65 21.57
N SER A 165 8.28 -3.95 22.27
CA SER A 165 8.65 -2.93 23.24
C SER A 165 7.71 -2.93 24.43
N THR A 166 8.17 -2.38 25.54
CA THR A 166 7.36 -2.18 26.74
C THR A 166 7.06 -0.70 26.93
N PRO A 167 5.91 -0.33 27.51
CA PRO A 167 5.59 1.07 27.80
C PRO A 167 6.49 1.67 28.90
N ARG A 168 7.18 0.81 29.67
CA ARG A 168 8.17 1.19 30.66
C ARG A 168 9.50 0.52 30.31
N TYR A 169 10.56 1.31 30.18
CA TYR A 169 11.90 0.85 29.83
C TYR A 169 12.84 0.77 31.05
N ASP A 170 12.43 1.33 32.18
CA ASP A 170 13.19 1.31 33.41
C ASP A 170 13.10 -0.07 34.08
N CYS A 171 14.18 -0.49 34.72
CA CYS A 171 14.22 -1.69 35.53
C CYS A 171 14.20 -1.29 37.01
N LEU A 172 13.11 -1.66 37.69
CA LEU A 172 12.94 -1.39 39.11
C LEU A 172 13.89 -2.25 39.97
N SER A 173 14.07 -1.85 41.23
CA SER A 173 14.76 -2.67 42.23
C SER A 173 13.87 -3.83 42.68
N GLU A 174 14.48 -4.89 43.22
CA GLU A 174 13.80 -6.15 43.59
C GLU A 174 12.55 -5.94 44.48
N GLY A 175 12.63 -5.08 45.50
CA GLY A 175 11.49 -4.79 46.38
C GLY A 175 10.34 -4.04 45.69
N ALA A 176 10.65 -3.23 44.68
CA ALA A 176 9.65 -2.55 43.86
C ALA A 176 9.05 -3.51 42.81
N LEU A 177 9.81 -4.49 42.29
CA LEU A 177 9.26 -5.55 41.44
C LEU A 177 8.30 -6.46 42.22
N SER A 178 8.69 -6.91 43.40
CA SER A 178 7.87 -7.84 44.19
C SER A 178 6.53 -7.21 44.58
N SER A 179 6.50 -5.92 44.94
CA SER A 179 5.25 -5.17 45.17
C SER A 179 4.39 -5.02 43.90
N SER A 180 5.00 -4.83 42.72
CA SER A 180 4.26 -4.78 41.45
C SER A 180 3.62 -6.12 41.07
N LEU A 181 4.27 -7.24 41.44
CA LEU A 181 3.77 -8.62 41.24
C LEU A 181 2.84 -9.09 42.36
N ALA A 182 2.79 -8.38 43.49
CA ALA A 182 1.95 -8.73 44.64
C ALA A 182 0.45 -8.65 44.32
N ALA A 183 0.05 -7.84 43.32
CA ALA A 183 -1.30 -7.78 42.79
C ALA A 183 -1.73 -9.08 42.04
N GLY A 184 -0.82 -10.04 41.90
CA GLY A 184 -1.02 -11.31 41.19
C GLY A 184 -0.27 -11.34 39.86
N PRO A 185 0.03 -12.55 39.32
CA PRO A 185 0.61 -12.65 37.98
C PRO A 185 -0.45 -12.18 36.99
N SER A 186 -0.27 -10.96 36.47
CA SER A 186 -1.10 -10.43 35.40
C SER A 186 -0.84 -11.25 34.13
N GLU A 187 -1.92 -11.71 33.50
CA GLU A 187 -1.83 -12.24 32.14
C GLU A 187 -1.13 -11.21 31.25
N ILE A 188 -0.25 -11.70 30.36
CA ILE A 188 0.49 -10.82 29.45
C ILE A 188 -0.51 -10.10 28.53
N SER A 189 -0.52 -8.78 28.62
CA SER A 189 -1.34 -7.91 27.79
C SER A 189 -0.52 -7.37 26.64
N VAL A 190 -1.01 -7.61 25.42
CA VAL A 190 -0.30 -7.26 24.19
C VAL A 190 -1.14 -6.27 23.40
N ASN A 191 -0.57 -5.08 23.16
CA ASN A 191 -1.09 -4.13 22.18
C ASN A 191 -0.45 -4.43 20.84
N LEU A 192 -1.26 -4.53 19.78
CA LEU A 192 -0.76 -4.73 18.43
C LEU A 192 -0.85 -3.47 17.61
N ASP A 193 0.18 -3.26 16.80
CA ASP A 193 0.17 -2.25 15.74
C ASP A 193 0.81 -2.81 14.46
N VAL A 194 0.43 -2.24 13.33
CA VAL A 194 0.92 -2.64 12.00
C VAL A 194 1.61 -1.49 11.34
N GLN A 195 2.88 -1.69 11.04
CA GLN A 195 3.64 -0.74 10.26
C GLN A 195 3.65 -1.16 8.79
N LYS A 196 2.97 -0.39 7.94
CA LYS A 196 3.01 -0.55 6.49
C LYS A 196 3.96 0.49 5.88
N PRO A 197 4.74 0.15 4.83
CA PRO A 197 5.51 1.14 4.10
C PRO A 197 4.59 2.22 3.57
N THR A 198 4.88 3.46 3.95
CA THR A 198 4.24 4.63 3.38
C THR A 198 4.99 5.04 2.13
N ASN A 199 4.26 5.43 1.08
CA ASN A 199 4.88 6.04 -0.07
C ASN A 199 5.54 7.35 0.41
N GLY A 200 6.84 7.50 0.14
CA GLY A 200 7.60 8.68 0.51
C GLY A 200 6.98 9.96 -0.05
N SER A 201 7.37 11.10 0.53
CA SER A 201 6.96 12.40 0.01
C SER A 201 7.37 12.51 -1.46
N LYS A 202 6.39 12.85 -2.31
CA LYS A 202 6.70 13.16 -3.71
C LYS A 202 7.63 14.37 -3.74
N PRO A 203 8.65 14.37 -4.62
CA PRO A 203 9.57 15.50 -4.69
C PRO A 203 8.82 16.79 -5.04
N GLU A 204 9.24 17.90 -4.42
CA GLU A 204 8.69 19.26 -4.62
C GLU A 204 9.03 19.85 -6.00
N THR A 205 9.25 19.01 -7.00
CA THR A 205 9.53 19.40 -8.39
C THR A 205 8.37 20.21 -8.96
N PHE A 206 7.13 19.91 -8.56
CA PHE A 206 5.97 20.71 -8.97
C PHE A 206 6.06 22.16 -8.48
N LYS A 207 6.45 22.39 -7.22
CA LYS A 207 6.63 23.76 -6.70
C LYS A 207 7.80 24.48 -7.38
N TYR A 208 8.88 23.76 -7.69
CA TYR A 208 10.00 24.34 -8.42
C TYR A 208 9.60 24.73 -9.86
N LEU A 209 8.88 23.86 -10.58
CA LEU A 209 8.36 24.13 -11.92
C LEU A 209 7.40 25.31 -11.91
N GLN A 210 6.47 25.39 -10.96
CA GLN A 210 5.55 26.51 -10.81
C GLN A 210 6.31 27.83 -10.57
N ARG A 211 7.40 27.81 -9.79
CA ARG A 211 8.25 28.99 -9.59
C ARG A 211 8.98 29.39 -10.87
N LEU A 212 9.48 28.41 -11.63
CA LEU A 212 10.14 28.67 -12.92
C LEU A 212 9.16 29.23 -13.97
N GLU A 213 7.94 28.70 -14.04
CA GLU A 213 6.90 29.20 -14.93
C GLU A 213 6.52 30.64 -14.57
N LYS A 214 6.33 30.93 -13.28
CA LYS A 214 6.07 32.29 -12.80
C LYS A 214 7.22 33.24 -13.14
N GLN A 215 8.47 32.84 -12.93
CA GLN A 215 9.64 33.65 -13.30
C GLN A 215 9.71 33.88 -14.81
N ARG A 216 9.42 32.85 -15.63
CA ARG A 216 9.37 32.98 -17.09
C ARG A 216 8.28 33.94 -17.53
N GLU A 217 7.11 33.91 -16.90
CA GLU A 217 6.02 34.86 -17.17
C GLU A 217 6.40 36.29 -16.81
N GLU A 218 7.04 36.50 -15.66
CA GLU A 218 7.55 37.81 -15.23
C GLU A 218 8.62 38.33 -16.19
N MET A 219 9.57 37.48 -16.61
CA MET A 219 10.58 37.84 -17.60
C MET A 219 9.98 38.16 -18.97
N ALA A 220 8.97 37.41 -19.43
CA ALA A 220 8.28 37.68 -20.69
C ALA A 220 7.49 39.00 -20.64
N ARG A 221 6.89 39.34 -19.49
CA ARG A 221 6.22 40.64 -19.28
C ARG A 221 7.23 41.79 -19.24
N ALA A 222 8.34 41.62 -18.52
CA ALA A 222 9.41 42.61 -18.44
C ALA A 222 10.09 42.88 -19.80
N GLN A 223 10.37 41.83 -20.60
CA GLN A 223 10.91 41.97 -21.95
C GLN A 223 9.95 42.73 -22.89
N LYS A 224 8.64 42.62 -22.69
CA LYS A 224 7.66 43.37 -23.49
C LYS A 224 7.62 44.86 -23.14
N GLU A 225 7.96 45.22 -21.91
CA GLU A 225 8.04 46.60 -21.44
C GLU A 225 9.34 47.28 -21.90
N ASP A 226 10.47 46.57 -21.88
CA ASP A 226 11.77 47.07 -22.36
C ASP A 226 11.81 47.28 -23.89
N ASN A 227 10.93 46.60 -24.62
CA ASN A 227 10.73 46.78 -26.07
C ASN A 227 9.87 48.01 -26.43
N ARG A 228 9.41 48.82 -25.47
CA ARG A 228 8.91 50.19 -25.75
C ARG A 228 10.08 51.14 -25.99
N SER A 229 10.78 50.85 -27.10
CA SER A 229 11.27 51.79 -28.09
C SER A 229 12.41 52.74 -27.71
N PHE A 230 13.64 52.23 -27.84
CA PHE A 230 14.81 53.03 -28.18
C PHE A 230 14.51 53.99 -29.35
N PHE A 231 13.80 53.53 -30.39
CA PHE A 231 13.43 54.35 -31.56
C PHE A 231 12.51 55.53 -31.21
N ALA A 232 11.53 55.37 -30.31
CA ALA A 232 10.62 56.44 -29.92
C ALA A 232 11.36 57.52 -29.12
N LYS A 233 12.37 57.12 -28.33
CA LYS A 233 13.23 58.06 -27.61
C LYS A 233 14.08 58.90 -28.56
N TYR A 234 14.58 58.32 -29.66
CA TYR A 234 15.44 59.03 -30.62
C TYR A 234 14.66 59.74 -31.74
N TRP A 235 13.45 59.30 -32.08
CA TRP A 235 12.64 59.92 -33.14
C TRP A 235 12.29 61.39 -32.85
N THR A 236 12.03 61.73 -31.58
CA THR A 236 11.81 63.10 -31.12
C THR A 236 13.00 64.03 -31.40
N TYR A 237 14.22 63.51 -31.47
CA TYR A 237 15.43 64.30 -31.76
C TYR A 237 15.81 64.29 -33.24
N ILE A 238 15.52 63.20 -33.95
CA ILE A 238 15.82 63.07 -35.39
C ILE A 238 14.95 64.02 -36.22
N VAL A 239 13.64 64.11 -35.93
CA VAL A 239 12.70 64.92 -36.73
C VAL A 239 13.06 66.42 -36.73
N PRO A 240 13.30 67.09 -35.58
CA PRO A 240 13.69 68.50 -35.56
C PRO A 240 15.02 68.77 -36.26
N ALA A 241 16.01 67.89 -36.13
CA ALA A 241 17.33 68.05 -36.75
C ALA A 241 17.24 68.04 -38.27
N VAL A 242 16.42 67.16 -38.84
CA VAL A 242 16.19 67.09 -40.30
C VAL A 242 15.45 68.32 -40.82
N ILE A 243 14.45 68.82 -40.08
CA ILE A 243 13.72 70.04 -40.47
C ILE A 243 14.67 71.25 -40.49
N ILE A 244 15.52 71.39 -39.48
CA ILE A 244 16.52 72.47 -39.42
C ILE A 244 17.51 72.33 -40.59
N PHE A 245 17.97 71.13 -40.89
CA PHE A 245 18.89 70.89 -42.02
C PHE A 245 18.28 71.25 -43.38
N ILE A 246 17.00 70.94 -43.60
CA ILE A 246 16.28 71.31 -44.83
C ILE A 246 16.15 72.83 -44.93
N ILE A 247 15.84 73.51 -43.83
CA ILE A 247 15.74 74.98 -43.81
C ILE A 247 17.11 75.61 -44.14
N PHE A 248 18.20 75.15 -43.50
CA PHE A 248 19.55 75.66 -43.82
C PHE A 248 19.98 75.37 -45.25
N SER A 249 19.64 74.21 -45.80
CA SER A 249 19.93 73.87 -47.20
C SER A 249 19.14 74.79 -48.16
N SER A 250 17.86 75.04 -47.87
CA SER A 250 17.03 75.96 -48.67
C SER A 250 17.47 77.43 -48.60
N ILE A 251 18.11 77.85 -47.50
CA ILE A 251 18.66 79.20 -47.34
C ILE A 251 20.01 79.32 -48.08
N GLN A 252 20.82 78.27 -48.12
CA GLN A 252 22.07 78.25 -48.91
C GLN A 252 21.80 78.29 -50.43
N ASP A 253 20.73 77.66 -50.90
CA ASP A 253 20.28 77.77 -52.30
C ASP A 253 19.78 79.18 -52.65
N ALA A 254 19.17 79.89 -51.70
CA ALA A 254 18.74 81.27 -51.89
C ALA A 254 19.91 82.30 -51.89
N GLN A 255 21.05 81.98 -51.28
CA GLN A 255 22.25 82.83 -51.28
C GLN A 255 23.22 82.57 -52.46
N SER A 256 23.00 81.54 -53.28
CA SER A 256 23.83 81.26 -54.47
C SER A 256 23.23 81.76 -55.80
N SER A 257 22.04 82.37 -55.79
CA SER A 257 21.38 82.99 -56.96
C SER A 257 21.57 84.52 -57.00
N GLY A 258 22.80 84.99 -56.76
CA GLY A 258 23.13 86.42 -56.67
C GLY A 258 24.44 86.78 -57.37
N GLY A 259 24.49 86.63 -58.69
CA GLY A 259 25.50 87.26 -59.52
C GLY A 259 26.16 86.33 -60.54
N ARG A 260 25.92 86.61 -61.83
CA ARG A 260 26.94 86.99 -62.84
C ARG A 260 26.41 86.71 -64.26
N GLN A 261 26.21 87.82 -64.98
CA GLN A 261 26.09 88.00 -66.44
C GLN A 261 24.83 87.48 -67.13
#